data_AF-A0A956NCQ0-F1
#
_entry.id   AF-A0A956NCQ0-F1
#
_cell.length_a   1.000
_cell.length_b   1.000
_cell.length_c   1.000
_cell.angle_alpha   90.00
_cell.angle_beta   90.00
_cell.angle_gamma   90.00
#
_symmetry.space_group_name_H-M   'P 1'
#
loop_
_entity.id
_entity.type
_entity.pdbx_description
1 polymer ?
#
loop_
_entity_poly.entity_id
_entity_poly.type
_entity_poly.pdbx_seq_one_letter_code
_entity_poly.pdbx_strand_id
1 'polypeptide(L)'
;MRPSCLLAHAPSIRPSGLLAALFAATLLVGAVGCGGSDGDAWDKSSYKKLNLALQPLRKDFEDHYGQRRVVALVAPTCGSCIEHAGRIYDAVRPWAEENDGEIFIIWGSVSPTDTEIRCAERAQELTSPRIHHYFDDSGRTTRAFGRMLDLPSNGDAYDVFFAYGPEATWDPNNTMDKEPDDFSVALSLWEPSRPDIAALSGNLTRIVLPEFSAAEMIRLLDESAQ
;
A
#
# COMPACT_ATOMS: atom_id res chain seq x y z
N MET A 1 49.14 8.14 38.85
CA MET A 1 49.49 6.79 39.37
C MET A 1 48.40 5.81 38.93
N ARG A 2 48.72 4.51 38.76
CA ARG A 2 47.74 3.41 38.56
C ARG A 2 47.43 2.77 39.94
N PRO A 3 46.33 2.00 40.13
CA PRO A 3 46.11 0.65 39.57
C PRO A 3 44.89 0.59 38.62
N SER A 4 44.64 -0.42 37.76
CA SER A 4 45.18 -1.79 37.55
C SER A 4 44.64 -2.91 38.46
N CYS A 5 43.39 -3.31 38.23
CA CYS A 5 42.75 -4.61 38.58
C CYS A 5 41.58 -4.86 37.61
N LEU A 6 41.14 -6.07 37.29
CA LEU A 6 41.83 -7.38 37.18
C LEU A 6 40.97 -8.28 36.25
N LEU A 7 41.57 -9.18 35.47
CA LEU A 7 40.84 -10.04 34.51
C LEU A 7 40.07 -11.19 35.19
N ALA A 8 38.96 -11.59 34.59
CA ALA A 8 38.31 -12.89 34.81
C ALA A 8 37.98 -13.57 33.46
N HIS A 9 38.24 -14.88 33.38
CA HIS A 9 38.00 -15.74 32.22
C HIS A 9 37.61 -17.13 32.74
N ALA A 10 36.50 -17.70 32.27
CA ALA A 10 36.18 -19.15 32.25
C ALA A 10 34.76 -19.37 31.68
N PRO A 11 34.42 -20.56 31.18
CA PRO A 11 35.16 -21.31 30.16
C PRO A 11 34.26 -21.79 29.01
N SER A 12 34.82 -22.06 27.83
CA SER A 12 34.08 -22.70 26.74
C SER A 12 33.90 -24.20 26.99
N ILE A 13 32.66 -24.71 26.95
CA ILE A 13 32.38 -26.15 26.98
C ILE A 13 32.00 -26.62 25.57
N ARG A 14 32.80 -27.53 25.01
CA ARG A 14 32.47 -28.30 23.80
C ARG A 14 32.52 -29.80 24.12
N PRO A 15 31.41 -30.55 23.99
CA PRO A 15 31.46 -32.01 23.94
C PRO A 15 31.72 -32.47 22.50
N SER A 16 32.91 -33.01 22.24
CA SER A 16 33.17 -33.83 21.04
C SER A 16 32.86 -35.29 21.37
N GLY A 17 32.10 -35.99 20.54
CA GLY A 17 31.81 -37.41 20.76
C GLY A 17 31.05 -38.06 19.61
N LEU A 18 31.76 -38.86 18.79
CA LEU A 18 31.12 -39.85 17.91
C LEU A 18 30.58 -41.00 18.75
N LEU A 19 29.43 -41.55 18.35
CA LEU A 19 29.16 -42.99 18.37
C LEU A 19 28.01 -43.32 17.41
N ALA A 20 27.95 -44.57 16.94
CA ALA A 20 27.11 -44.98 15.81
C ALA A 20 26.23 -46.20 16.12
N ALA A 21 24.98 -46.17 15.67
CA ALA A 21 24.15 -47.30 15.27
C ALA A 21 23.01 -46.74 14.39
N LEU A 22 22.68 -47.26 13.19
CA LEU A 22 22.22 -48.60 12.77
C LEU A 22 20.77 -48.93 13.18
N PHE A 23 20.01 -49.37 12.17
CA PHE A 23 18.65 -49.93 12.19
C PHE A 23 17.46 -49.05 12.65
N ALA A 24 16.73 -48.52 11.66
CA ALA A 24 15.29 -48.75 11.55
C ALA A 24 14.84 -48.60 10.07
N ALA A 25 14.46 -49.69 9.43
CA ALA A 25 13.84 -49.65 8.11
C ALA A 25 12.33 -49.44 8.27
N THR A 26 11.89 -48.18 8.35
CA THR A 26 10.47 -47.85 8.55
C THR A 26 9.75 -47.74 7.21
N LEU A 27 8.84 -48.68 6.96
CA LEU A 27 7.85 -48.61 5.89
C LEU A 27 6.89 -47.44 6.14
N LEU A 28 7.22 -46.25 5.63
CA LEU A 28 6.24 -45.18 5.49
C LEU A 28 5.50 -45.35 4.17
N VAL A 29 4.22 -45.68 4.33
CA VAL A 29 3.14 -45.67 3.35
C VAL A 29 3.41 -44.68 2.22
N GLY A 30 3.33 -45.18 0.98
CA GLY A 30 3.26 -44.32 -0.20
C GLY A 30 2.00 -43.47 -0.13
N ALA A 31 2.11 -42.30 0.48
CA ALA A 31 1.12 -41.25 0.32
C ALA A 31 1.08 -40.94 -1.17
N VAL A 32 0.00 -41.36 -1.83
CA VAL A 32 -0.47 -40.66 -3.03
C VAL A 32 -0.82 -39.27 -2.52
N GLY A 33 0.18 -38.38 -2.57
CA GLY A 33 -0.06 -36.97 -2.45
C GLY A 33 -1.04 -36.64 -3.55
N CYS A 34 -2.28 -36.34 -3.17
CA CYS A 34 -3.10 -35.44 -3.96
C CYS A 34 -2.27 -34.18 -4.07
N GLY A 35 -1.54 -34.05 -5.18
CA GLY A 35 -0.85 -32.84 -5.55
C GLY A 35 -1.93 -31.81 -5.76
N GLY A 36 -2.27 -31.11 -4.67
CA GLY A 36 -2.94 -29.84 -4.68
C GLY A 36 -2.07 -28.92 -5.49
N SER A 37 -2.30 -28.94 -6.81
CA SER A 37 -2.02 -27.83 -7.68
C SER A 37 -2.99 -26.73 -7.29
N ASP A 38 -2.76 -26.16 -6.10
CA ASP A 38 -3.30 -24.88 -5.63
C ASP A 38 -2.58 -23.78 -6.42
N GLY A 39 -2.60 -23.94 -7.75
CA GLY A 39 -1.95 -23.09 -8.72
C GLY A 39 -2.80 -21.86 -8.91
N ASP A 40 -2.48 -20.85 -8.12
CA ASP A 40 -2.75 -19.45 -8.41
C ASP A 40 -4.19 -19.20 -8.84
N ALA A 41 -5.12 -19.68 -8.03
CA ALA A 41 -6.51 -19.28 -8.08
C ALA A 41 -6.62 -17.82 -7.64
N TRP A 42 -6.33 -16.91 -8.58
CA TRP A 42 -6.46 -15.45 -8.47
C TRP A 42 -7.59 -15.06 -7.52
N ASP A 43 -7.25 -14.40 -6.42
CA ASP A 43 -8.22 -14.13 -5.36
C ASP A 43 -9.37 -13.30 -5.92
N LYS A 44 -10.59 -13.68 -5.54
CA LYS A 44 -11.80 -13.33 -6.29
C LYS A 44 -12.29 -11.90 -6.06
N SER A 45 -11.64 -11.19 -5.14
CA SER A 45 -11.74 -9.75 -5.03
C SER A 45 -10.53 -9.11 -5.70
N SER A 46 -10.75 -8.41 -6.82
CA SER A 46 -9.77 -7.57 -7.50
C SER A 46 -9.33 -6.35 -6.68
N TYR A 47 -9.72 -6.25 -5.41
CA TYR A 47 -9.47 -5.17 -4.45
C TYR A 47 -9.43 -5.73 -3.02
N LYS A 48 -8.72 -5.06 -2.10
CA LYS A 48 -8.72 -5.33 -0.67
C LYS A 48 -9.73 -4.41 0.04
N LYS A 49 -10.69 -4.95 0.80
CA LYS A 49 -11.57 -4.10 1.61
C LYS A 49 -10.82 -3.56 2.84
N LEU A 50 -10.94 -2.26 3.12
CA LEU A 50 -10.26 -1.63 4.25
C LEU A 50 -11.03 -1.82 5.56
N ASN A 51 -10.28 -2.06 6.63
CA ASN A 51 -10.79 -2.07 8.00
C ASN A 51 -10.77 -0.65 8.60
N LEU A 52 -11.28 -0.51 9.83
CA LEU A 52 -11.40 0.81 10.48
C LEU A 52 -10.05 1.49 10.77
N ALA A 53 -8.96 0.70 10.81
CA ALA A 53 -7.58 1.14 10.97
C ALA A 53 -6.81 1.27 9.62
N LEU A 54 -7.51 1.18 8.49
CA LEU A 54 -6.98 1.27 7.11
C LEU A 54 -5.77 0.34 6.84
N GLN A 55 -5.62 -0.72 7.64
CA GLN A 55 -4.38 -1.50 7.74
C GLN A 55 -3.94 -2.16 6.44
N PRO A 56 -4.83 -2.74 5.58
CA PRO A 56 -4.37 -3.33 4.31
C PRO A 56 -3.68 -2.31 3.40
N LEU A 57 -4.28 -1.12 3.21
CA LEU A 57 -3.69 -0.03 2.43
C LEU A 57 -2.39 0.50 3.07
N ARG A 58 -2.39 0.71 4.39
CA ARG A 58 -1.23 1.29 5.09
C ARG A 58 -0.04 0.32 5.13
N LYS A 59 -0.27 -0.96 5.38
CA LYS A 59 0.78 -2.01 5.33
C LYS A 59 1.33 -2.17 3.93
N ASP A 60 0.47 -2.37 2.93
CA ASP A 60 0.91 -2.48 1.54
C ASP A 60 1.74 -1.25 1.10
N PHE A 61 1.43 -0.04 1.58
CA PHE A 61 2.20 1.16 1.24
C PHE A 61 3.63 1.17 1.84
N GLU A 62 3.82 0.62 3.04
CA GLU A 62 5.16 0.45 3.66
C GLU A 62 5.90 -0.80 3.15
N ASP A 63 5.19 -1.87 2.78
CA ASP A 63 5.77 -3.08 2.18
C ASP A 63 6.46 -2.78 0.84
N HIS A 64 6.02 -1.72 0.15
CA HIS A 64 6.64 -1.17 -1.06
C HIS A 64 7.49 0.10 -0.77
N TYR A 65 8.01 0.26 0.46
CA TYR A 65 9.01 1.28 0.78
C TYR A 65 10.27 1.09 -0.07
N GLY A 66 10.88 2.18 -0.52
CA GLY A 66 12.00 2.17 -1.48
C GLY A 66 11.56 2.15 -2.94
N GLN A 67 10.27 1.98 -3.24
CA GLN A 67 9.70 2.12 -4.58
C GLN A 67 8.95 3.46 -4.74
N ARG A 68 8.89 3.97 -5.97
CA ARG A 68 8.09 5.16 -6.31
C ARG A 68 6.62 4.74 -6.42
N ARG A 69 5.73 5.42 -5.69
CA ARG A 69 4.34 4.98 -5.47
C ARG A 69 3.34 6.04 -5.93
N VAL A 70 2.39 5.65 -6.78
CA VAL A 70 1.28 6.51 -7.21
C VAL A 70 0.03 6.15 -6.41
N VAL A 71 -0.59 7.12 -5.75
CA VAL A 71 -1.83 6.90 -4.99
C VAL A 71 -2.97 7.72 -5.59
N ALA A 72 -4.06 7.05 -5.95
CA ALA A 72 -5.28 7.65 -6.51
C ALA A 72 -6.45 7.49 -5.53
N LEU A 73 -7.16 8.58 -5.23
CA LEU A 73 -8.42 8.55 -4.47
C LEU A 73 -9.58 8.92 -5.39
N VAL A 74 -10.46 7.96 -5.62
CA VAL A 74 -11.54 8.03 -6.61
C VAL A 74 -12.82 7.40 -6.08
N ALA A 75 -13.98 7.93 -6.48
CA ALA A 75 -15.27 7.39 -6.07
C ALA A 75 -15.84 6.46 -7.18
N PRO A 76 -16.24 5.22 -6.88
CA PRO A 76 -16.57 4.22 -7.90
C PRO A 76 -17.87 4.52 -8.71
N THR A 77 -18.68 5.51 -8.30
CA THR A 77 -19.80 6.04 -9.11
C THR A 77 -19.58 7.45 -9.67
N CYS A 78 -18.42 8.06 -9.45
CA CYS A 78 -18.05 9.38 -9.97
C CYS A 78 -17.50 9.27 -11.40
N GLY A 79 -18.23 9.83 -12.38
CA GLY A 79 -17.87 9.75 -13.81
C GLY A 79 -16.48 10.29 -14.15
N SER A 80 -16.14 11.49 -13.68
CA SER A 80 -14.81 12.10 -13.91
C SER A 80 -13.71 11.29 -13.23
N CYS A 81 -13.93 10.83 -12.00
CA CYS A 81 -12.98 10.02 -11.26
C CYS A 81 -12.61 8.71 -12.00
N ILE A 82 -13.58 8.06 -12.65
CA ILE A 82 -13.35 6.87 -13.48
C ILE A 82 -12.58 7.23 -14.76
N GLU A 83 -12.98 8.31 -15.44
CA GLU A 83 -12.34 8.81 -16.66
C GLU A 83 -10.87 9.22 -16.43
N HIS A 84 -10.59 9.90 -15.32
CA HIS A 84 -9.24 10.30 -14.91
C HIS A 84 -8.43 9.09 -14.42
N ALA A 85 -9.01 8.17 -13.65
CA ALA A 85 -8.32 6.94 -13.25
C ALA A 85 -7.85 6.12 -14.45
N GLY A 86 -8.70 5.97 -15.48
CA GLY A 86 -8.31 5.31 -16.73
C GLY A 86 -7.15 6.03 -17.46
N ARG A 87 -7.23 7.36 -17.61
CA ARG A 87 -6.17 8.17 -18.25
C ARG A 87 -4.84 8.09 -17.51
N ILE A 88 -4.86 8.16 -16.17
CA ILE A 88 -3.66 8.08 -15.35
C ILE A 88 -3.10 6.65 -15.36
N TYR A 89 -3.96 5.63 -15.30
CA TYR A 89 -3.53 4.23 -15.42
C TYR A 89 -2.81 3.95 -16.74
N ASP A 90 -3.39 4.31 -17.89
CA ASP A 90 -2.79 4.03 -19.20
C ASP A 90 -1.45 4.74 -19.42
N ALA A 91 -1.23 5.86 -18.74
CA ALA A 91 0.01 6.62 -18.76
C ALA A 91 1.06 6.12 -17.76
N VAL A 92 0.65 5.83 -16.53
CA VAL A 92 1.56 5.47 -15.43
C VAL A 92 1.96 4.00 -15.50
N ARG A 93 1.10 3.08 -15.99
CA ARG A 93 1.42 1.64 -16.07
C ARG A 93 2.75 1.37 -16.81
N PRO A 94 3.00 1.87 -18.04
CA PRO A 94 4.28 1.61 -18.72
C PRO A 94 5.49 2.16 -17.95
N TRP A 95 5.36 3.39 -17.42
CA TRP A 95 6.41 3.99 -16.58
C TRP A 95 6.68 3.15 -15.31
N ALA A 96 5.63 2.63 -14.67
CA ALA A 96 5.72 1.82 -13.45
C ALA A 96 6.33 0.44 -13.70
N GLU A 97 6.02 -0.17 -14.85
CA GLU A 97 6.65 -1.39 -15.35
C GLU A 97 8.15 -1.18 -15.64
N GLU A 98 8.55 0.00 -16.15
CA GLU A 98 9.94 0.36 -16.44
C GLU A 98 10.76 0.82 -15.21
N ASN A 99 10.14 1.48 -14.22
CA ASN A 99 10.83 2.20 -13.13
C ASN A 99 10.70 1.56 -11.74
N ASP A 100 10.18 0.32 -11.67
CA ASP A 100 9.84 -0.38 -10.42
C ASP A 100 8.88 0.42 -9.52
N GLY A 101 7.82 0.95 -10.14
CA GLY A 101 6.79 1.75 -9.48
C GLY A 101 5.49 0.99 -9.23
N GLU A 102 4.75 1.41 -8.22
CA GLU A 102 3.51 0.75 -7.76
C GLU A 102 2.31 1.72 -7.74
N ILE A 103 1.10 1.22 -8.00
CA ILE A 103 -0.11 2.03 -8.18
C ILE A 103 -1.20 1.60 -7.19
N PHE A 104 -1.61 2.50 -6.30
CA PHE A 104 -2.58 2.28 -5.24
C PHE A 104 -3.88 3.01 -5.59
N ILE A 105 -4.94 2.27 -5.94
CA ILE A 105 -6.23 2.85 -6.35
C ILE A 105 -7.27 2.64 -5.24
N ILE A 106 -7.60 3.72 -4.56
CA ILE A 106 -8.49 3.73 -3.39
C ILE A 106 -9.88 4.17 -3.86
N TRP A 107 -10.81 3.22 -3.92
CA TRP A 107 -12.22 3.43 -4.19
C TRP A 107 -12.92 3.89 -2.91
N GLY A 108 -12.97 5.21 -2.70
CA GLY A 108 -13.56 5.84 -1.52
C GLY A 108 -15.06 6.08 -1.66
N SER A 109 -15.84 5.71 -0.63
CA SER A 109 -17.27 6.01 -0.58
C SER A 109 -17.52 7.45 -0.15
N VAL A 110 -17.99 8.30 -1.09
CA VAL A 110 -18.39 9.70 -0.84
C VAL A 110 -19.88 9.96 -1.08
N SER A 111 -20.55 9.01 -1.75
CA SER A 111 -22.00 8.97 -1.97
C SER A 111 -22.57 7.62 -1.50
N PRO A 112 -23.82 7.54 -1.01
CA PRO A 112 -24.51 6.27 -0.75
C PRO A 112 -24.61 5.32 -1.97
N THR A 113 -24.28 5.78 -3.18
CA THR A 113 -24.17 4.96 -4.40
C THR A 113 -22.82 4.26 -4.55
N ASP A 114 -21.78 4.72 -3.87
CA ASP A 114 -20.43 4.16 -3.89
C ASP A 114 -20.37 2.89 -3.02
N THR A 115 -20.87 1.80 -3.60
CA THR A 115 -20.98 0.49 -2.95
C THR A 115 -19.86 -0.46 -3.36
N GLU A 116 -19.67 -1.51 -2.57
CA GLU A 116 -18.65 -2.54 -2.79
C GLU A 116 -18.78 -3.23 -4.15
N ILE A 117 -20.02 -3.40 -4.65
CA ILE A 117 -20.28 -3.92 -6.00
C ILE A 117 -19.71 -2.98 -7.08
N ARG A 118 -19.84 -1.67 -6.91
CA ARG A 118 -19.28 -0.68 -7.84
C ARG A 118 -17.75 -0.63 -7.78
N CYS A 119 -17.16 -0.82 -6.60
CA CYS A 119 -15.72 -1.02 -6.49
C CYS A 119 -15.26 -2.28 -7.25
N ALA A 120 -15.95 -3.41 -7.05
CA ALA A 120 -15.63 -4.66 -7.72
C ALA A 120 -15.72 -4.56 -9.25
N GLU A 121 -16.73 -3.86 -9.78
CA GLU A 121 -16.84 -3.56 -11.21
C GLU A 121 -15.63 -2.76 -11.72
N ARG A 122 -15.25 -1.66 -11.04
CA ARG A 122 -14.14 -0.79 -11.49
C ARG A 122 -12.75 -1.41 -11.33
N ALA A 123 -12.53 -2.19 -10.27
CA ALA A 123 -11.28 -2.91 -10.05
C ALA A 123 -11.05 -4.05 -11.07
N GLN A 124 -12.05 -4.43 -11.87
CA GLN A 124 -11.89 -5.36 -13.00
C GLN A 124 -11.53 -4.64 -14.32
N GLU A 125 -11.71 -3.32 -14.42
CA GLU A 125 -11.43 -2.54 -15.62
C GLU A 125 -9.94 -2.15 -15.74
N LEU A 126 -9.20 -2.10 -14.62
CA LEU A 126 -7.81 -1.64 -14.54
C LEU A 126 -6.92 -2.75 -13.94
N THR A 127 -6.27 -3.57 -14.78
CA THR A 127 -5.52 -4.75 -14.29
C THR A 127 -4.04 -4.75 -14.70
N SER A 128 -3.14 -4.70 -13.72
CA SER A 128 -1.69 -4.92 -13.87
C SER A 128 -1.13 -5.52 -12.57
N PRO A 129 -0.03 -6.31 -12.59
CA PRO A 129 0.67 -6.74 -11.38
C PRO A 129 1.16 -5.60 -10.47
N ARG A 130 1.26 -4.37 -11.01
CA ARG A 130 1.64 -3.14 -10.29
C ARG A 130 0.45 -2.36 -9.71
N ILE A 131 -0.78 -2.90 -9.74
CA ILE A 131 -1.97 -2.23 -9.19
C ILE A 131 -2.48 -2.95 -7.94
N HIS A 132 -2.64 -2.18 -6.87
CA HIS A 132 -3.30 -2.55 -5.64
C HIS A 132 -4.59 -1.73 -5.51
N HIS A 133 -5.75 -2.37 -5.64
CA HIS A 133 -7.04 -1.71 -5.43
C HIS A 133 -7.54 -1.86 -3.99
N TYR A 134 -8.25 -0.85 -3.49
CA TYR A 134 -8.83 -0.85 -2.15
C TYR A 134 -10.26 -0.33 -2.15
N PHE A 135 -11.12 -0.87 -1.28
CA PHE A 135 -12.44 -0.30 -1.02
C PHE A 135 -12.54 0.28 0.38
N ASP A 136 -12.92 1.55 0.48
CA ASP A 136 -13.25 2.23 1.74
C ASP A 136 -14.74 2.57 1.76
N ASP A 137 -15.54 1.69 2.37
CA ASP A 137 -16.99 1.87 2.52
C ASP A 137 -17.40 3.00 3.47
N SER A 138 -16.42 3.70 4.06
CA SER A 138 -16.62 4.69 5.10
C SER A 138 -16.08 6.09 4.76
N GLY A 139 -15.29 6.25 3.69
CA GLY A 139 -14.61 7.51 3.33
C GLY A 139 -13.58 7.99 4.37
N ARG A 140 -12.98 7.08 5.14
CA ARG A 140 -11.90 7.43 6.09
C ARG A 140 -10.66 7.96 5.37
N THR A 141 -10.31 7.33 4.25
CA THR A 141 -9.23 7.72 3.34
C THR A 141 -9.47 9.10 2.75
N THR A 142 -10.64 9.34 2.15
CA THR A 142 -11.01 10.63 1.55
C THR A 142 -10.98 11.77 2.57
N ARG A 143 -11.40 11.55 3.81
CA ARG A 143 -11.27 12.55 4.89
C ARG A 143 -9.85 12.71 5.44
N ALA A 144 -9.02 11.66 5.45
CA ALA A 144 -7.63 11.75 5.88
C ALA A 144 -6.78 12.56 4.87
N PHE A 145 -6.90 12.25 3.58
CA PHE A 145 -6.30 13.04 2.51
C PHE A 145 -6.92 14.45 2.41
N GLY A 146 -8.21 14.60 2.77
CA GLY A 146 -8.89 15.89 2.87
C GLY A 146 -8.27 16.84 3.91
N ARG A 147 -7.90 16.31 5.09
CA ARG A 147 -7.14 17.07 6.09
C ARG A 147 -5.69 17.33 5.64
N MET A 148 -5.01 16.32 5.10
CA MET A 148 -3.65 16.48 4.55
C MET A 148 -3.57 17.62 3.53
N LEU A 149 -4.63 17.84 2.74
CA LEU A 149 -4.77 18.91 1.74
C LEU A 149 -5.35 20.24 2.26
N ASP A 150 -5.55 20.41 3.57
CA ASP A 150 -6.20 21.59 4.18
C ASP A 150 -7.58 21.92 3.57
N LEU A 151 -8.36 20.90 3.16
CA LEU A 151 -9.64 21.13 2.47
C LEU A 151 -10.68 21.82 3.37
N PRO A 152 -11.44 22.81 2.87
CA PRO A 152 -12.45 23.52 3.65
C PRO A 152 -13.43 22.58 4.36
N SER A 153 -13.68 22.85 5.64
CA SER A 153 -14.53 22.03 6.53
C SER A 153 -14.11 20.56 6.66
N ASN A 154 -12.84 20.22 6.40
CA ASN A 154 -12.33 18.83 6.32
C ASN A 154 -13.06 17.99 5.26
N GLY A 155 -13.40 18.60 4.14
CA GLY A 155 -14.12 17.95 3.03
C GLY A 155 -13.35 16.76 2.43
N ASP A 156 -14.09 15.84 1.81
CA ASP A 156 -13.54 14.63 1.20
C ASP A 156 -12.62 14.93 0.01
N ALA A 157 -11.40 14.38 0.03
CA ALA A 157 -10.50 14.36 -1.11
C ALA A 157 -10.80 13.14 -2.00
N TYR A 158 -11.32 13.42 -3.20
CA TYR A 158 -11.54 12.46 -4.28
C TYR A 158 -11.33 13.16 -5.63
N ASP A 159 -11.17 12.36 -6.69
CA ASP A 159 -10.66 12.81 -8.00
C ASP A 159 -9.26 13.44 -7.87
N VAL A 160 -8.40 12.82 -7.04
CA VAL A 160 -7.05 13.30 -6.74
C VAL A 160 -6.01 12.19 -6.84
N PHE A 161 -4.80 12.58 -7.22
CA PHE A 161 -3.68 11.69 -7.51
C PHE A 161 -2.42 12.26 -6.83
N PHE A 162 -1.51 11.38 -6.42
CA PHE A 162 -0.31 11.72 -5.66
C PHE A 162 0.88 10.88 -6.11
N ALA A 163 2.06 11.49 -6.18
CA ALA A 163 3.33 10.82 -6.46
C ALA A 163 4.20 10.82 -5.19
N TYR A 164 4.56 9.64 -4.70
CA TYR A 164 5.39 9.47 -3.51
C TYR A 164 6.77 8.94 -3.90
N GLY A 165 7.82 9.56 -3.35
CA GLY A 165 9.20 9.12 -3.55
C GLY A 165 9.51 7.80 -2.86
N PRO A 166 10.71 7.22 -3.11
CA PRO A 166 11.17 5.99 -2.46
C PRO A 166 11.15 6.04 -0.92
N GLU A 167 11.51 7.19 -0.33
CA GLU A 167 11.67 7.35 1.12
C GLU A 167 10.38 7.76 1.85
N ALA A 168 9.27 7.96 1.13
CA ALA A 168 8.01 8.36 1.75
C ALA A 168 7.41 7.24 2.62
N THR A 169 6.95 7.60 3.81
CA THR A 169 6.32 6.69 4.79
C THR A 169 5.09 7.34 5.44
N TRP A 170 4.09 6.53 5.75
CA TRP A 170 2.89 6.84 6.53
C TRP A 170 2.98 6.32 7.99
N ASP A 171 4.10 5.72 8.37
CA ASP A 171 4.44 5.30 9.74
C ASP A 171 5.90 5.66 10.13
N PRO A 172 6.25 6.97 10.19
CA PRO A 172 7.60 7.44 10.51
C PRO A 172 8.10 7.09 11.93
N ASN A 173 7.27 6.42 12.75
CA ASN A 173 7.62 5.98 14.10
C ASN A 173 7.72 4.45 14.23
N ASN A 174 7.46 3.68 13.16
CA ASN A 174 7.34 2.22 13.19
C ASN A 174 6.38 1.77 14.33
N THR A 175 5.12 2.15 14.20
CA THR A 175 4.04 1.94 15.17
C THR A 175 2.87 1.11 14.63
N MET A 176 2.72 0.98 13.31
CA MET A 176 1.54 0.40 12.64
C MET A 176 1.31 -1.08 12.99
N ASP A 177 2.37 -1.87 13.18
CA ASP A 177 2.30 -3.27 13.62
C ASP A 177 1.85 -3.47 15.07
N LYS A 178 1.76 -2.38 15.84
CA LYS A 178 1.29 -2.38 17.23
C LYS A 178 -0.14 -1.85 17.36
N GLU A 179 -0.73 -1.37 16.26
CA GLU A 179 -2.14 -0.97 16.18
C GLU A 179 -3.03 -2.19 15.92
N PRO A 180 -4.15 -2.37 16.64
CA PRO A 180 -5.14 -3.39 16.29
C PRO A 180 -5.97 -3.01 15.06
N ASP A 181 -6.56 -4.00 14.37
CA ASP A 181 -7.34 -3.78 13.15
C ASP A 181 -8.62 -2.93 13.32
N ASP A 182 -9.07 -2.75 14.56
CA ASP A 182 -10.24 -1.96 14.95
C ASP A 182 -9.89 -0.55 15.51
N PHE A 183 -8.63 -0.11 15.39
CA PHE A 183 -8.04 1.11 15.99
C PHE A 183 -8.52 2.46 15.39
N SER A 184 -9.82 2.54 15.15
CA SER A 184 -10.60 3.65 14.59
C SER A 184 -10.42 5.00 15.30
N VAL A 185 -9.98 5.01 16.56
CA VAL A 185 -9.85 6.23 17.39
C VAL A 185 -8.60 7.02 17.00
N ALA A 186 -7.43 6.38 16.87
CA ALA A 186 -6.22 7.09 16.46
C ALA A 186 -6.30 7.62 15.03
N LEU A 187 -6.99 6.89 14.14
CA LEU A 187 -7.21 7.32 12.75
C LEU A 187 -8.15 8.52 12.58
N SER A 188 -8.76 9.03 13.66
CA SER A 188 -9.40 10.35 13.64
C SER A 188 -8.39 11.49 13.44
N LEU A 189 -7.11 11.25 13.78
CA LEU A 189 -6.00 12.20 13.66
C LEU A 189 -4.84 11.71 12.78
N TRP A 190 -4.85 10.45 12.32
CA TRP A 190 -3.88 9.99 11.32
C TRP A 190 -4.12 10.70 9.98
N GLU A 191 -3.04 11.14 9.37
CA GLU A 191 -3.01 11.66 8.01
C GLU A 191 -1.87 10.95 7.28
N PRO A 192 -2.02 10.66 5.97
CA PRO A 192 -0.88 10.29 5.15
C PRO A 192 0.18 11.40 5.22
N SER A 193 1.46 11.05 5.10
CA SER A 193 2.49 12.07 4.92
C SER A 193 2.20 12.85 3.64
N ARG A 194 2.50 14.15 3.65
CA ARG A 194 2.40 14.94 2.41
C ARG A 194 3.39 14.36 1.40
N PRO A 195 2.95 13.96 0.19
CA PRO A 195 3.86 13.50 -0.84
C PRO A 195 4.87 14.61 -1.14
N ASP A 196 6.11 14.20 -1.41
CA ASP A 196 7.19 15.11 -1.79
C ASP A 196 6.79 15.98 -2.99
N ILE A 197 5.93 15.43 -3.86
CA ILE A 197 5.45 16.08 -5.08
C ILE A 197 3.95 15.78 -5.31
N ALA A 198 3.11 16.82 -5.17
CA ALA A 198 1.65 16.71 -5.32
C ALA A 198 1.16 16.98 -6.76
N ALA A 199 0.24 16.18 -7.27
CA ALA A 199 -0.14 16.13 -8.69
C ALA A 199 -1.67 16.08 -8.88
N LEU A 200 -2.36 17.22 -8.66
CA LEU A 200 -3.83 17.30 -8.59
C LEU A 200 -4.51 17.58 -9.95
N SER A 201 -5.79 17.21 -10.11
CA SER A 201 -6.59 17.61 -11.29
C SER A 201 -8.07 17.77 -10.99
N GLY A 202 -8.75 18.68 -11.70
CA GLY A 202 -10.19 18.63 -12.01
C GLY A 202 -11.24 18.67 -10.88
N ASN A 203 -12.35 19.38 -11.06
CA ASN A 203 -12.33 20.83 -10.86
C ASN A 203 -12.09 21.12 -9.38
N LEU A 204 -11.15 22.00 -9.10
CA LEU A 204 -10.70 22.35 -7.76
C LEU A 204 -11.09 23.81 -7.48
N THR A 205 -12.05 24.23 -6.64
CA THR A 205 -12.88 23.72 -5.53
C THR A 205 -12.38 23.72 -4.05
N ARG A 206 -11.15 24.05 -3.59
CA ARG A 206 -9.82 24.24 -4.19
C ARG A 206 -9.74 25.45 -5.20
N ILE A 207 -8.71 25.88 -5.96
CA ILE A 207 -7.36 25.47 -6.46
C ILE A 207 -7.30 24.75 -7.84
N VAL A 208 -7.94 25.26 -8.92
CA VAL A 208 -7.91 24.66 -10.29
C VAL A 208 -6.48 24.52 -10.80
N LEU A 209 -5.96 23.29 -10.81
CA LEU A 209 -4.74 23.00 -11.54
C LEU A 209 -5.02 22.91 -13.05
N PRO A 210 -4.07 23.33 -13.91
CA PRO A 210 -4.19 23.19 -15.36
C PRO A 210 -4.35 21.71 -15.76
N GLU A 211 -4.74 21.46 -17.02
CA GLU A 211 -5.00 20.12 -17.57
C GLU A 211 -3.91 19.12 -17.16
N PHE A 212 -4.23 18.26 -16.17
CA PHE A 212 -3.28 17.33 -15.60
C PHE A 212 -3.03 16.21 -16.60
N SER A 213 -1.94 16.36 -17.35
CA SER A 213 -1.52 15.35 -18.29
C SER A 213 -0.78 14.23 -17.57
N ALA A 214 -1.02 13.01 -18.06
CA ALA A 214 -0.10 11.86 -18.01
C ALA A 214 1.39 12.24 -17.88
N ALA A 215 1.87 13.11 -18.77
CA ALA A 215 3.28 13.50 -18.86
C ALA A 215 3.75 14.35 -17.68
N GLU A 216 2.88 15.14 -17.06
CA GLU A 216 3.22 15.88 -15.84
C GLU A 216 3.39 14.91 -14.67
N MET A 217 2.51 13.90 -14.53
CA MET A 217 2.69 12.89 -13.48
C MET A 217 4.03 12.14 -13.62
N ILE A 218 4.38 11.74 -14.83
CA ILE A 218 5.65 11.08 -15.14
C ILE A 218 6.84 12.00 -14.84
N ARG A 219 6.80 13.28 -15.27
CA ARG A 219 7.84 14.27 -14.97
C ARG A 219 8.09 14.41 -13.46
N LEU A 220 7.02 14.51 -12.68
CA LEU A 220 7.10 14.63 -11.21
C LEU A 220 7.68 13.35 -10.59
N LEU A 221 7.27 12.17 -11.05
CA LEU A 221 7.84 10.89 -10.61
C LEU A 221 9.34 10.76 -10.94
N ASP A 222 9.80 11.27 -12.08
CA ASP A 222 11.22 11.26 -12.48
C ASP A 222 12.06 12.37 -11.82
N GLU A 223 11.43 13.45 -11.34
CA GLU A 223 12.08 14.43 -10.48
C GLU A 223 12.27 13.93 -9.04
N SER A 224 11.42 13.02 -8.55
CA SER A 224 11.59 12.34 -7.24
C SER A 224 12.75 11.31 -7.17
N ALA A 225 13.57 11.22 -8.23
CA ALA A 225 14.64 10.23 -8.38
C ALA A 225 16.07 10.83 -8.34
N GLN A 226 16.22 12.11 -8.00
CA GLN A 226 17.48 12.89 -8.09
C GLN A 226 17.95 13.45 -6.74
#